data_AF-A0A821JFM0-F1
#
_entry.id   AF-A0A821JFM0-F1
#
_cell.length_a   1.000
_cell.length_b   1.000
_cell.length_c   1.000
_cell.angle_alpha   90.00
_cell.angle_beta   90.00
_cell.angle_gamma   90.00
#
_symmetry.space_group_name_H-M   'P 1'
#
loop_
_entity.id
_entity.type
_entity.pdbx_description
1 polymer ?
#
loop_
_entity_poly.entity_id
_entity_poly.type
_entity_poly.pdbx_seq_one_letter_code
_entity_poly.pdbx_strand_id
1 'polypeptide(L)'
;AYTRTPSGYHAKILQQALDKKPIDYITLIRIIIGHEVKDLCEIKLEYSKMYDETLYQSIEDRMDIAERKNLLAMIVVIGKHLTSNDSEEVCSDDRDNSSSTRTALRSITSRVAEIKANCSLHAFEKFIQILKIRHSH
;
A
#
# COMPACT_ATOMS: atom_id res chain seq x y z
N ALA A 1 -12.30 18.24 -14.00
CA ALA A 1 -10.97 18.88 -14.05
C ALA A 1 -9.99 17.95 -14.75
N TYR A 2 -9.31 18.40 -15.79
CA TYR A 2 -8.27 17.62 -16.48
C TYR A 2 -7.02 17.58 -15.59
N THR A 3 -6.67 16.39 -15.09
CA THR A 3 -5.40 16.14 -14.41
C THR A 3 -4.27 16.23 -15.45
N ARG A 4 -3.82 17.45 -15.77
CA ARG A 4 -2.80 17.71 -16.80
C ARG A 4 -1.39 17.28 -16.37
N THR A 5 -1.20 16.94 -15.11
CA THR A 5 0.08 16.50 -14.54
C THR A 5 0.04 15.01 -14.17
N PRO A 6 1.14 14.26 -14.35
CA PRO A 6 1.25 12.87 -13.88
C PRO A 6 0.89 12.73 -12.40
N SER A 7 1.37 13.66 -11.57
CA SER A 7 1.12 13.68 -10.13
C SER A 7 -0.37 13.84 -9.80
N GLY A 8 -1.09 14.67 -10.56
CA GLY A 8 -2.53 14.83 -10.42
C GLY A 8 -3.32 13.59 -10.84
N TYR A 9 -2.85 12.85 -11.84
CA TYR A 9 -3.44 11.56 -12.20
C TYR A 9 -3.31 10.56 -11.04
N HIS A 10 -2.12 10.41 -10.46
CA HIS A 10 -1.91 9.51 -9.33
C HIS A 10 -2.70 9.93 -8.08
N ALA A 11 -2.82 11.24 -7.82
CA ALA A 11 -3.67 11.75 -6.75
C ALA A 11 -5.14 11.33 -6.94
N LYS A 12 -5.67 11.41 -8.17
CA LYS A 12 -7.01 10.93 -8.49
C LYS A 12 -7.16 9.42 -8.32
N ILE A 13 -6.17 8.63 -8.75
CA ILE A 13 -6.23 7.18 -8.57
C ILE A 13 -6.16 6.80 -7.08
N LEU A 14 -5.38 7.52 -6.26
CA LEU A 14 -5.33 7.32 -4.80
C LEU A 14 -6.69 7.61 -4.15
N GLN A 15 -7.32 8.72 -4.51
CA GLN A 15 -8.67 9.07 -4.05
C GLN A 15 -9.67 7.95 -4.40
N GLN A 16 -9.66 7.50 -5.65
CA GLN A 16 -10.53 6.42 -6.10
C GLN A 16 -10.27 5.10 -5.37
N ALA A 17 -9.01 4.79 -5.05
CA ALA A 17 -8.66 3.60 -4.29
C ALA A 17 -9.21 3.66 -2.86
N LEU A 18 -9.20 4.85 -2.27
CA LEU A 18 -9.71 5.16 -0.93
C LEU A 18 -11.24 5.29 -0.87
N ASP A 19 -11.91 5.67 -1.96
CA ASP A 19 -13.39 5.75 -2.06
C ASP A 19 -14.05 4.38 -2.31
N LYS A 20 -13.29 3.37 -2.76
CA LYS A 20 -13.82 2.03 -3.01
C LYS A 20 -14.16 1.30 -1.69
N LYS A 21 -15.21 0.49 -1.74
CA LYS A 21 -15.57 -0.48 -0.69
C LYS A 21 -15.64 -1.89 -1.29
N PRO A 22 -14.75 -2.83 -0.91
CA PRO A 22 -13.59 -2.65 -0.01
C PRO A 22 -12.52 -1.74 -0.63
N ILE A 23 -11.67 -1.15 0.22
CA ILE A 23 -10.57 -0.26 -0.19
C ILE A 23 -9.60 -1.02 -1.11
N ASP A 24 -9.15 -0.37 -2.18
CA ASP A 24 -8.21 -0.96 -3.14
C ASP A 24 -6.76 -0.83 -2.64
N TYR A 25 -6.42 -1.69 -1.69
CA TYR A 25 -5.10 -1.75 -1.05
C TYR A 25 -3.96 -1.93 -2.06
N ILE A 26 -4.20 -2.70 -3.13
CA ILE A 26 -3.19 -2.97 -4.15
C ILE A 26 -2.80 -1.68 -4.86
N THR A 27 -3.79 -0.90 -5.27
CA THR A 27 -3.55 0.38 -5.93
C THR A 27 -2.90 1.38 -4.98
N LEU A 28 -3.35 1.44 -3.72
CA LEU A 28 -2.76 2.30 -2.70
C LEU A 28 -1.27 1.99 -2.47
N ILE A 29 -0.94 0.71 -2.22
CA ILE A 29 0.42 0.23 -2.02
C ILE A 29 1.28 0.49 -3.25
N ARG A 30 0.76 0.14 -4.44
CA ARG A 30 1.53 0.28 -5.69
C ARG A 30 1.87 1.73 -5.98
N ILE A 31 0.98 2.67 -5.71
CA ILE A 31 1.30 4.09 -5.94
C ILE A 31 2.24 4.59 -4.85
N ILE A 32 1.96 4.33 -3.57
CA ILE A 32 2.77 4.92 -2.49
C ILE A 32 4.18 4.32 -2.44
N ILE A 33 4.30 3.00 -2.58
CA ILE A 33 5.59 2.34 -2.58
C ILE A 33 6.27 2.49 -3.94
N GLY A 34 5.51 2.38 -5.04
CA GLY A 34 5.98 2.37 -6.43
C GLY A 34 6.71 3.61 -6.94
N HIS A 35 6.57 4.75 -6.25
CA HIS A 35 7.10 6.02 -6.71
C HIS A 35 8.35 6.44 -5.95
N GLU A 36 9.21 7.21 -6.60
CA GLU A 36 10.34 7.86 -5.93
C GLU A 36 9.85 8.90 -4.91
N VAL A 37 10.70 9.22 -3.94
CA VAL A 37 10.36 10.17 -2.85
C VAL A 37 9.92 11.52 -3.42
N LYS A 38 10.58 11.99 -4.47
CA LYS A 38 10.26 13.27 -5.12
C LYS A 38 8.87 13.24 -5.74
N ASP A 39 8.58 12.22 -6.55
CA ASP A 39 7.28 12.06 -7.20
C ASP A 39 6.17 11.91 -6.17
N LEU A 40 6.40 11.16 -5.10
CA LEU A 40 5.42 10.99 -4.02
C LEU A 40 5.13 12.31 -3.30
N CYS A 41 6.12 13.19 -3.11
CA CYS A 41 5.90 14.53 -2.58
C CYS A 41 5.01 15.37 -3.50
N GLU A 42 5.24 15.31 -4.82
CA GLU A 42 4.41 16.02 -5.80
C GLU A 42 2.98 15.48 -5.85
N ILE A 43 2.81 14.16 -5.78
CA ILE A 43 1.50 13.49 -5.71
C ILE A 43 0.75 13.93 -4.46
N LYS A 44 1.41 13.98 -3.30
CA LYS A 44 0.81 14.46 -2.05
C LYS A 44 0.37 15.92 -2.13
N LEU A 45 1.18 16.76 -2.75
CA LEU A 45 0.85 18.17 -2.93
C LEU A 45 -0.37 18.35 -3.84
N GLU A 46 -0.41 17.64 -4.97
CA GLU A 46 -1.58 17.67 -5.87
C GLU A 46 -2.82 17.05 -5.23
N TYR A 47 -2.68 15.98 -4.44
CA TYR A 47 -3.79 15.42 -3.69
C TYR A 47 -4.41 16.45 -2.74
N SER A 48 -3.59 17.13 -1.95
CA SER A 48 -4.05 18.17 -1.02
C SER A 48 -4.77 19.31 -1.73
N LYS A 49 -4.23 19.76 -2.89
CA LYS A 49 -4.89 20.79 -3.71
C LYS A 49 -6.22 20.34 -4.32
N MET A 50 -6.40 19.05 -4.60
CA MET A 50 -7.59 18.53 -5.28
C MET A 50 -8.74 18.23 -4.32
N TYR A 51 -8.44 17.86 -3.08
CA TYR A 51 -9.43 17.33 -2.13
C TYR A 51 -9.53 18.14 -0.83
N ASP A 52 -8.74 19.20 -0.68
CA ASP A 52 -8.67 20.03 0.54
C ASP A 52 -8.37 19.21 1.82
N GLU A 53 -7.79 18.02 1.65
CA GLU A 53 -7.36 17.13 2.73
C GLU A 53 -6.01 16.50 2.38
N THR A 54 -5.18 16.23 3.38
CA THR A 54 -3.93 15.52 3.14
C THR A 54 -4.22 14.04 2.86
N LEU A 55 -3.43 13.42 1.97
CA LEU A 55 -3.50 11.97 1.74
C LEU A 55 -3.41 11.15 3.04
N TYR A 56 -2.69 11.67 4.05
CA TYR A 56 -2.58 11.05 5.36
C TYR A 56 -3.93 11.05 6.11
N GLN A 57 -4.58 12.21 6.19
CA GLN A 57 -5.91 12.34 6.81
C GLN A 57 -6.93 11.43 6.12
N SER A 58 -6.95 11.41 4.80
CA SER A 58 -7.86 10.52 4.06
C SER A 58 -7.65 9.05 4.40
N ILE A 59 -6.40 8.61 4.53
CA ILE A 59 -6.09 7.23 4.93
C ILE A 59 -6.58 6.96 6.37
N GLU A 60 -6.38 7.89 7.30
CA GLU A 60 -6.84 7.74 8.68
C GLU A 60 -8.37 7.72 8.81
N ASP A 61 -9.06 8.57 8.07
CA ASP A 61 -10.52 8.71 8.16
C ASP A 61 -11.26 7.54 7.51
N ARG A 62 -10.64 6.92 6.51
CA ARG A 62 -11.27 5.85 5.70
C ARG A 62 -10.90 4.45 6.16
N MET A 63 -9.74 4.30 6.80
CA MET A 63 -9.25 3.01 7.25
C MET A 63 -9.31 2.88 8.75
N ASP A 64 -9.99 1.85 9.22
CA ASP A 64 -9.97 1.54 10.65
C ASP A 64 -8.58 1.04 11.10
N ILE A 65 -8.40 0.93 12.42
CA ILE A 65 -7.13 0.48 13.00
C ILE A 65 -6.80 -0.97 12.57
N ALA A 66 -7.81 -1.82 12.34
CA ALA A 66 -7.61 -3.21 11.95
C ALA A 66 -7.17 -3.31 10.48
N GLU A 67 -7.75 -2.51 9.59
CA GLU A 67 -7.41 -2.38 8.18
C GLU A 67 -6.00 -1.81 7.99
N ARG A 68 -5.62 -0.78 8.76
CA ARG A 68 -4.24 -0.27 8.77
C ARG A 68 -3.23 -1.31 9.26
N LYS A 69 -3.58 -2.06 10.32
CA LYS A 69 -2.75 -3.17 10.81
C LYS A 69 -2.65 -4.30 9.78
N ASN A 70 -3.74 -4.63 9.08
CA ASN A 70 -3.76 -5.65 8.05
C ASN A 70 -2.90 -5.23 6.85
N LEU A 71 -3.02 -3.97 6.41
CA LEU A 71 -2.19 -3.39 5.36
C LEU A 71 -0.70 -3.40 5.73
N LEU A 72 -0.36 -3.00 6.96
CA LEU A 72 1.00 -3.05 7.48
C LEU A 72 1.52 -4.50 7.55
N ALA A 73 0.71 -5.43 8.04
CA ALA A 73 1.06 -6.85 8.10
C ALA A 73 1.31 -7.40 6.70
N MET A 74 0.49 -7.07 5.71
CA MET A 74 0.71 -7.44 4.31
C MET A 74 2.05 -6.94 3.80
N ILE A 75 2.37 -5.66 3.99
CA ILE A 75 3.63 -5.08 3.53
C ILE A 75 4.84 -5.72 4.23
N VAL A 76 4.75 -5.98 5.54
CA VAL A 76 5.83 -6.61 6.33
C VAL A 76 6.01 -8.08 5.99
N VAL A 77 4.92 -8.85 5.87
CA VAL A 77 4.95 -10.27 5.48
C VAL A 77 5.56 -10.41 4.10
N ILE A 78 5.19 -9.56 3.15
CA ILE A 78 5.80 -9.57 1.83
C ILE A 78 7.28 -9.16 1.90
N GLY A 79 7.62 -8.13 2.68
CA GLY A 79 9.00 -7.71 2.90
C GLY A 79 9.89 -8.82 3.48
N LYS A 80 9.34 -9.67 4.35
CA LYS A 80 10.01 -10.83 4.96
C LYS A 80 10.15 -12.02 4.00
N HIS A 81 9.14 -12.31 3.19
CA HIS A 81 9.18 -13.41 2.22
C HIS A 81 10.25 -13.20 1.12
N LEU A 82 10.71 -11.96 0.92
CA LEU A 82 11.80 -11.61 0.00
C LEU A 82 13.20 -11.80 0.58
N THR A 83 13.33 -11.98 1.90
CA THR A 83 14.62 -12.12 2.60
C THR A 83 14.89 -13.54 3.09
N SER A 84 13.94 -14.47 2.89
CA SER A 84 14.08 -15.88 3.23
C SER A 84 13.89 -16.71 1.97
N ASN A 85 14.89 -16.69 1.10
CA ASN A 85 15.21 -17.88 0.30
C ASN A 85 15.94 -18.82 1.26
N ASP A 86 15.19 -19.57 2.06
CA ASP A 86 15.63 -20.89 2.50
C ASP A 86 14.37 -21.73 2.69
N SER A 87 14.29 -22.71 1.79
CA SER A 87 13.51 -23.94 1.82
C SER A 87 12.91 -24.29 3.18
N GLU A 88 11.58 -24.40 3.24
CA GLU A 88 10.93 -25.55 3.87
C GLU A 88 9.47 -25.66 3.41
N GLU A 89 9.27 -26.63 2.53
CA GLU A 89 8.00 -27.26 2.20
C GLU A 89 7.56 -28.07 3.42
N VAL A 90 6.47 -27.69 4.09
CA VAL A 90 5.82 -28.53 5.09
C VAL A 90 4.30 -28.48 4.92
N CYS A 91 3.75 -29.66 4.62
CA CYS A 91 2.34 -29.99 4.45
C CYS A 91 1.52 -29.79 5.73
N SER A 92 0.23 -29.46 5.59
CA SER A 92 -0.89 -30.07 6.33
C SER A 92 -2.24 -29.50 5.88
N ASP A 93 -3.22 -30.40 5.79
CA ASP A 93 -4.54 -30.27 5.18
C ASP A 93 -5.64 -29.55 6.02
N ASP A 94 -6.72 -29.24 5.30
CA ASP A 94 -8.13 -29.03 5.69
C ASP A 94 -8.59 -27.79 6.48
N ARG A 95 -9.08 -26.78 5.73
CA ARG A 95 -10.47 -26.27 5.83
C ARG A 95 -10.76 -25.20 4.79
N ASP A 96 -11.77 -25.47 3.98
CA ASP A 96 -12.29 -24.64 2.89
C ASP A 96 -12.66 -23.22 3.33
N ASN A 97 -11.87 -22.23 2.86
CA ASN A 97 -12.35 -20.90 2.43
C ASN A 97 -11.25 -20.06 1.72
N SER A 98 -10.35 -20.66 0.93
CA SER A 98 -9.03 -20.03 0.65
C SER A 98 -8.51 -20.01 -0.79
N SER A 99 -9.28 -20.39 -1.81
CA SER A 99 -8.77 -20.34 -3.20
C SER A 99 -8.58 -18.90 -3.72
N SER A 100 -9.50 -18.00 -3.38
CA SER A 100 -9.46 -16.60 -3.84
C SER A 100 -8.42 -15.76 -3.09
N THR A 101 -8.27 -15.98 -1.79
CA THR A 101 -7.33 -15.25 -0.92
C THR A 101 -5.87 -15.66 -1.14
N ARG A 102 -5.57 -16.96 -1.33
CA ARG A 102 -4.19 -17.42 -1.60
C ARG A 102 -3.70 -16.97 -2.98
N THR A 103 -4.58 -16.98 -3.98
CA THR A 103 -4.27 -16.48 -5.33
C THR A 103 -4.06 -14.96 -5.34
N ALA A 104 -4.93 -14.22 -4.64
CA ALA A 104 -4.76 -12.78 -4.45
C ALA A 104 -3.46 -12.46 -3.71
N LEU A 105 -3.14 -13.20 -2.64
CA LEU A 105 -1.92 -13.03 -1.87
C LEU A 105 -0.68 -13.27 -2.72
N ARG A 106 -0.66 -14.35 -3.52
CA ARG A 106 0.48 -14.68 -4.42
C ARG A 106 0.67 -13.63 -5.52
N SER A 107 -0.43 -13.12 -6.08
CA SER A 107 -0.42 -12.01 -7.05
C SER A 107 0.08 -10.71 -6.42
N ILE A 108 -0.28 -10.43 -5.16
CA ILE A 108 0.18 -9.22 -4.45
C ILE A 108 1.67 -9.35 -4.10
N THR A 109 2.11 -10.52 -3.62
CA THR A 109 3.51 -10.79 -3.25
C THR A 109 4.46 -10.60 -4.44
N SER A 110 4.14 -11.19 -5.60
CA SER A 110 4.97 -11.04 -6.82
C SER A 110 5.06 -9.57 -7.25
N ARG A 111 3.97 -8.82 -7.16
CA ARG A 111 3.94 -7.41 -7.58
C ARG A 111 4.66 -6.50 -6.60
N VAL A 112 4.61 -6.79 -5.30
CA VAL A 112 5.32 -6.00 -4.28
C VAL A 112 6.84 -6.27 -4.32
N ALA A 113 7.27 -7.46 -4.72
CA ALA A 113 8.69 -7.75 -5.00
C ALA A 113 9.23 -6.89 -6.16
N GLU A 114 8.46 -6.82 -7.24
CA GLU A 114 8.75 -6.01 -8.42
C GLU A 114 8.76 -4.51 -8.09
N ILE A 115 7.89 -4.08 -7.18
CA ILE A 115 7.86 -2.72 -6.63
C ILE A 115 9.10 -2.46 -5.76
N LYS A 116 9.46 -3.33 -4.80
CA LYS A 116 10.63 -3.11 -3.92
C LYS A 116 11.94 -2.92 -4.71
N ALA A 117 12.11 -3.64 -5.83
CA ALA A 117 13.28 -3.54 -6.69
C ALA A 117 13.39 -2.18 -7.41
N ASN A 118 12.27 -1.47 -7.60
CA ASN A 118 12.18 -0.24 -8.39
C ASN A 118 11.97 1.02 -7.53
N CYS A 119 11.97 0.92 -6.19
CA CYS A 119 11.49 1.99 -5.33
C CYS A 119 12.53 2.49 -4.32
N SER A 120 12.43 3.77 -3.96
CA SER A 120 13.29 4.37 -2.93
C SER A 120 12.95 3.77 -1.56
N LEU A 121 13.93 3.10 -0.94
CA LEU A 121 13.85 2.55 0.42
C LEU A 121 13.32 3.59 1.43
N HIS A 122 13.66 4.86 1.25
CA HIS A 122 13.21 5.95 2.12
C HIS A 122 11.70 6.26 1.99
N ALA A 123 11.11 6.12 0.81
CA ALA A 123 9.67 6.25 0.60
C ALA A 123 8.91 5.10 1.28
N PHE A 124 9.46 3.89 1.17
CA PHE A 124 8.94 2.69 1.85
C PHE A 124 8.96 2.86 3.39
N GLU A 125 10.09 3.27 3.97
CA GLU A 125 10.20 3.49 5.42
C GLU A 125 9.26 4.58 5.92
N LYS A 126 9.10 5.69 5.18
CA LYS A 126 8.12 6.74 5.52
C LYS A 126 6.68 6.24 5.45
N PHE A 127 6.36 5.36 4.50
CA PHE A 127 5.03 4.76 4.43
C PHE A 127 4.77 3.78 5.57
N ILE A 128 5.77 2.97 5.92
CA ILE A 128 5.72 2.12 7.11
C ILE A 128 5.54 2.96 8.38
N GLN A 129 6.19 4.12 8.49
CA GLN A 129 5.97 5.06 9.59
C GLN A 129 4.53 5.59 9.61
N ILE A 130 3.98 5.99 8.46
CA ILE A 130 2.59 6.42 8.31
C ILE A 130 1.61 5.34 8.83
N LEU A 131 1.87 4.07 8.53
CA LEU A 131 1.03 2.97 8.96
C LEU A 131 1.27 2.52 10.42
N LYS A 132 2.45 2.82 10.99
CA LYS A 132 2.85 2.41 12.34
C LYS A 132 2.35 3.34 13.45
N ILE A 133 1.68 4.46 13.16
CA ILE A 133 1.33 5.43 14.21
C ILE A 133 0.35 4.83 15.22
N ARG A 134 0.90 4.57 16.40
CA ARG A 134 0.25 4.44 17.70
C ARG A 134 0.65 5.69 18.48
N HIS A 135 -0.35 6.39 19.00
CA HIS A 135 -0.26 7.46 19.99
C HIS A 135 1.02 7.44 20.84
N SER A 136 1.72 8.58 20.90
CA SER A 136 2.37 9.00 22.15
C SER A 136 1.85 10.38 22.50
N HIS A 137 1.39 10.49 23.74
CA HIS A 137 1.10 11.69 24.49
C HIS A 137 2.22 12.74 24.39
#